data_AF-A0A1C3KH94-F1
#
_entry.id   AF-A0A1C3KH94-F1
#
_cell.length_a   1.000
_cell.length_b   1.000
_cell.length_c   1.000
_cell.angle_alpha   90.00
_cell.angle_beta   90.00
_cell.angle_gamma   90.00
#
_symmetry.space_group_name_H-M   'P 1'
#
loop_
_entity.id
_entity.type
_entity.pdbx_description
1 polymer ?
#
loop_
_entity_poly.entity_id
_entity_poly.type
_entity_poly.pdbx_seq_one_letter_code
_entity_poly.pdbx_strand_id
1 'polypeptide(L)'
;MESDDQDERYVFFKEYGFNYDIYEDIKGSAGDDYESFPNNVIPEDRSDNPSIKVDCLRLNKYLMKFENNEQCQNNNCCEYINYFLNNAARTYNDSKESIFNIYITYMNRNSDNTIMKLCVPNIKFMEQTKYDKIFKLYNSYEICQLFNSNKYNTTACSLAKSCATAYNKILTTYQNPDDKIFCKALKDFAENIEENYLTSKMQCSGESLNLTSYPESCTQLLENVERSTSSMVQQDGMLEGQVRSEEPSDPQGEKMIEILADDTTSPSSFDTTLPISLFSSGAGVLLILLSFYKFTPIGQWLKLRTQGFGGITKNFDEKLYEMQQPTSEYDERNSEYNGYNIAYNSL
;
A
#
# COMPACT_ATOMS: atom_id res chain seq x y z
N MET A 1 -31.52 7.11 12.76
CA MET A 1 -30.16 7.56 13.07
C MET A 1 -29.28 6.81 12.10
N GLU A 2 -29.19 7.39 10.91
CA GLU A 2 -28.49 6.85 9.75
C GLU A 2 -27.01 7.15 10.02
N SER A 3 -26.18 6.11 10.14
CA SER A 3 -24.74 6.30 10.21
C SER A 3 -24.32 6.94 8.89
N ASP A 4 -23.65 8.08 8.98
CA ASP A 4 -23.05 8.73 7.84
C ASP A 4 -21.88 7.85 7.35
N ASP A 5 -22.21 6.85 6.53
CA ASP A 5 -21.30 5.89 5.87
C ASP A 5 -20.38 6.57 4.82
N GLN A 6 -20.35 7.90 4.77
CA GLN A 6 -19.56 8.69 3.83
C GLN A 6 -18.07 8.81 4.22
N ASP A 7 -17.65 8.27 5.36
CA ASP A 7 -16.33 8.56 5.96
C ASP A 7 -15.31 7.41 5.86
N GLU A 8 -15.65 6.30 5.19
CA GLU A 8 -14.69 5.22 4.89
C GLU A 8 -14.01 5.42 3.54
N ARG A 9 -12.82 6.04 3.55
CA ARG A 9 -11.94 6.09 2.37
C ARG A 9 -10.83 5.06 2.52
N TYR A 10 -10.81 4.10 1.59
CA TYR A 10 -9.69 3.19 1.38
C TYR A 10 -8.78 3.77 0.31
N VAL A 11 -7.47 3.66 0.52
CA VAL A 11 -6.46 3.86 -0.52
C VAL A 11 -6.47 2.59 -1.37
N PHE A 12 -6.72 2.71 -2.66
CA PHE A 12 -6.78 1.57 -3.58
C PHE A 12 -5.39 1.04 -3.93
N PHE A 13 -5.30 -0.14 -4.55
CA PHE A 13 -4.04 -0.88 -4.62
C PHE A 13 -2.93 -0.13 -5.38
N LYS A 14 -3.24 0.50 -6.53
CA LYS A 14 -2.27 1.30 -7.29
C LYS A 14 -1.80 2.53 -6.50
N GLU A 15 -2.74 3.23 -5.87
CA GLU A 15 -2.45 4.38 -5.01
C GLU A 15 -1.58 3.98 -3.82
N TYR A 16 -1.89 2.84 -3.18
CA TYR A 16 -1.11 2.29 -2.09
C TYR A 16 0.33 2.04 -2.55
N GLY A 17 0.52 1.44 -3.73
CA GLY A 17 1.85 1.22 -4.32
C GLY A 17 2.64 2.49 -4.50
N PHE A 18 2.02 3.50 -5.13
CA PHE A 18 2.64 4.80 -5.33
C PHE A 18 3.13 5.41 -4.02
N ASN A 19 2.27 5.42 -3.00
CA ASN A 19 2.62 5.96 -1.69
C ASN A 19 3.65 5.11 -0.93
N TYR A 20 3.56 3.78 -1.06
CA TYR A 20 4.47 2.82 -0.47
C TYR A 20 5.90 3.05 -1.00
N ASP A 21 6.07 3.20 -2.31
CA ASP A 21 7.38 3.42 -2.93
C ASP A 21 8.00 4.74 -2.44
N ILE A 22 7.22 5.82 -2.38
CA ILE A 22 7.67 7.11 -1.80
C ILE A 22 8.10 6.92 -0.34
N TYR A 23 7.29 6.22 0.43
CA TYR A 23 7.53 6.03 1.86
C TYR A 23 8.79 5.18 2.12
N GLU A 24 8.99 4.12 1.34
CA GLU A 24 10.17 3.26 1.39
C GLU A 24 11.46 3.97 1.01
N ASP A 25 11.41 4.91 0.05
CA ASP A 25 12.55 5.76 -0.34
C ASP A 25 13.02 6.65 0.83
N ILE A 26 12.08 7.21 1.60
CA ILE A 26 12.42 8.18 2.66
C ILE A 26 12.64 7.56 4.03
N LYS A 27 12.23 6.31 4.27
CA LYS A 27 12.17 5.77 5.65
C LYS A 27 13.52 5.77 6.36
N GLY A 28 14.61 5.64 5.61
CA GLY A 28 15.99 5.62 6.10
C GLY A 28 16.58 7.00 6.43
N SER A 29 16.03 8.08 5.87
CA SER A 29 16.54 9.46 6.05
C SER A 29 15.74 10.26 7.08
N ALA A 30 14.66 9.71 7.65
CA ALA A 30 13.79 10.43 8.58
C ALA A 30 14.51 10.97 9.84
N GLY A 31 15.64 10.36 10.23
CA GLY A 31 16.44 10.78 11.38
C GLY A 31 17.42 11.93 11.11
N ASP A 32 17.67 12.29 9.85
CA ASP A 32 18.70 13.29 9.51
C ASP A 32 18.37 14.68 10.07
N ASP A 33 17.08 14.97 10.25
CA ASP A 33 16.55 16.23 10.75
C ASP A 33 16.12 16.15 12.23
N TYR A 34 16.61 15.13 12.96
CA TYR A 34 16.21 14.92 14.35
C TYR A 34 16.62 16.07 15.27
N GLU A 35 17.84 16.57 15.12
CA GLU A 35 18.40 17.68 15.91
C GLU A 35 17.75 19.03 15.58
N SER A 36 17.14 19.17 14.41
CA SER A 36 16.42 20.38 14.00
C SER A 36 14.94 20.36 14.38
N PHE A 37 14.48 19.32 15.09
CA PHE A 37 13.10 19.20 15.51
C PHE A 37 12.69 20.31 16.49
N PRO A 38 11.52 20.97 16.32
CA PRO A 38 11.12 22.07 17.19
C PRO A 38 10.88 21.64 18.66
N ASN A 39 11.61 22.27 19.58
CA ASN A 39 11.63 21.92 21.02
C ASN A 39 10.29 22.05 21.75
N ASN A 40 9.31 22.75 21.19
CA ASN A 40 8.01 23.03 21.83
C ASN A 40 6.82 22.31 21.17
N VAL A 41 7.08 21.31 20.32
CA VAL A 41 6.02 20.49 19.72
C VAL A 41 5.68 19.29 20.61
N ILE A 42 6.66 18.74 21.31
CA ILE A 42 6.50 17.55 22.16
C ILE A 42 6.98 17.88 23.57
N PRO A 43 6.19 17.60 24.62
CA PRO A 43 6.63 17.72 26.01
C PRO A 43 7.88 16.86 26.29
N GLU A 44 8.84 17.42 27.04
CA GLU A 44 10.15 16.79 27.30
C GLU A 44 10.06 15.49 28.13
N ASP A 45 9.00 15.32 28.92
CA ASP A 45 8.82 14.23 29.88
C ASP A 45 8.22 12.94 29.29
N ARG A 46 7.95 12.90 27.98
CA ARG A 46 7.38 11.71 27.32
C ARG A 46 8.42 10.67 26.96
N SER A 47 8.18 9.41 27.36
CA SER A 47 9.05 8.28 26.99
C SER A 47 9.11 8.03 25.49
N ASP A 48 8.00 8.23 24.79
CA ASP A 48 7.85 7.92 23.36
C ASP A 48 8.29 9.09 22.46
N ASN A 49 8.80 10.17 23.06
CA ASN A 49 9.22 11.40 22.39
C ASN A 49 10.16 11.14 21.19
N PRO A 50 11.23 10.32 21.30
CA PRO A 50 12.10 10.07 20.15
C PRO A 50 11.40 9.45 18.95
N SER A 51 10.49 8.50 19.18
CA SER A 51 9.75 7.83 18.11
C SER A 51 8.71 8.76 17.48
N ILE A 52 7.98 9.53 18.31
CA ILE A 52 7.01 10.52 17.83
C ILE A 52 7.70 11.63 17.02
N LYS A 53 8.91 12.07 17.41
CA LYS A 53 9.73 13.01 16.60
C LYS A 53 10.02 12.44 15.22
N VAL A 54 10.48 11.18 15.15
CA VAL A 54 10.81 10.53 13.87
C VAL A 54 9.56 10.40 13.00
N ASP A 55 8.40 10.08 13.57
CA ASP A 55 7.13 10.04 12.84
C ASP A 55 6.78 11.39 12.23
N CYS A 56 6.86 12.49 13.01
CA CYS A 56 6.63 13.85 12.52
C CYS A 56 7.56 14.20 11.35
N LEU A 57 8.86 13.94 11.50
CA LEU A 57 9.85 14.23 10.46
C LEU A 57 9.59 13.42 9.20
N ARG A 58 9.24 12.13 9.36
CA ARG A 58 8.92 11.27 8.23
C ARG A 58 7.63 11.69 7.53
N LEU A 59 6.60 12.06 8.28
CA LEU A 59 5.38 12.69 7.77
C LEU A 59 5.70 13.91 6.91
N ASN A 60 6.57 14.81 7.39
CA ASN A 60 7.00 15.97 6.61
C ASN A 60 7.71 15.57 5.31
N LYS A 61 8.72 14.70 5.40
CA LYS A 61 9.47 14.24 4.22
C LYS A 61 8.57 13.56 3.19
N TYR A 62 7.61 12.76 3.64
CA TYR A 62 6.66 12.10 2.77
C TYR A 62 5.80 13.11 2.00
N LEU A 63 5.18 14.07 2.70
CA LEU A 63 4.32 15.05 2.04
C LEU A 63 5.10 16.00 1.11
N MET A 64 6.39 16.24 1.37
CA MET A 64 7.26 17.03 0.50
C MET A 64 7.65 16.32 -0.81
N LYS A 65 7.34 15.03 -0.97
CA LYS A 65 7.60 14.29 -2.21
C LYS A 65 6.52 14.49 -3.28
N PHE A 66 5.40 15.11 -2.92
CA PHE A 66 4.33 15.44 -3.86
C PHE A 66 4.56 16.81 -4.45
N GLU A 67 4.41 16.93 -5.76
CA GLU A 67 4.64 18.17 -6.52
C GLU A 67 3.58 19.22 -6.21
N ASN A 68 2.33 18.80 -6.01
CA ASN A 68 1.20 19.67 -5.78
C ASN A 68 0.04 18.94 -5.08
N ASN A 69 -0.99 19.70 -4.71
CA ASN A 69 -2.18 19.17 -4.04
C ASN A 69 -2.93 18.13 -4.88
N GLU A 70 -3.03 18.34 -6.20
CA GLU A 70 -3.75 17.44 -7.11
C GLU A 70 -3.09 16.06 -7.14
N GLN A 71 -1.76 15.99 -7.26
CA GLN A 71 -1.04 14.72 -7.22
C GLN A 71 -1.24 13.99 -5.89
N CYS A 72 -1.22 14.71 -4.76
CA CYS A 72 -1.52 14.10 -3.46
C CYS A 72 -2.95 13.57 -3.39
N GLN A 73 -3.95 14.36 -3.82
CA GLN A 73 -5.36 13.97 -3.79
C GLN A 73 -5.64 12.76 -4.69
N ASN A 74 -5.11 12.78 -5.92
CA ASN A 74 -5.29 11.70 -6.88
C ASN A 74 -4.66 10.38 -6.42
N ASN A 75 -3.71 10.42 -5.48
CA ASN A 75 -3.09 9.24 -4.90
C ASN A 75 -3.50 9.02 -3.43
N ASN A 76 -4.51 9.72 -2.91
CA ASN A 76 -4.98 9.59 -1.51
C ASN A 76 -3.84 9.66 -0.47
N CYS A 77 -2.91 10.61 -0.65
CA CYS A 77 -1.70 10.69 0.15
C CYS A 77 -1.97 10.94 1.65
N CYS A 78 -3.02 11.72 1.95
CA CYS A 78 -3.40 12.06 3.31
C CYS A 78 -3.96 10.83 4.06
N GLU A 79 -4.76 10.01 3.39
CA GLU A 79 -5.32 8.77 3.90
C GLU A 79 -4.21 7.74 4.15
N TYR A 80 -3.26 7.62 3.22
CA TYR A 80 -2.10 6.74 3.38
C TYR A 80 -1.25 7.14 4.60
N ILE A 81 -0.88 8.42 4.73
CA ILE A 81 -0.05 8.84 5.87
C ILE A 81 -0.83 8.75 7.19
N ASN A 82 -2.14 9.01 7.18
CA ASN A 82 -2.97 8.80 8.37
C ASN A 82 -2.99 7.33 8.82
N TYR A 83 -3.04 6.38 7.88
CA TYR A 83 -2.88 4.95 8.18
C TYR A 83 -1.54 4.67 8.85
N PHE A 84 -0.44 5.20 8.29
CA PHE A 84 0.89 4.99 8.86
C PHE A 84 1.00 5.55 10.29
N LEU A 85 0.52 6.77 10.52
CA LEU A 85 0.53 7.39 11.84
C LEU A 85 -0.32 6.62 12.85
N ASN A 86 -1.46 6.07 12.42
CA ASN A 86 -2.28 5.20 13.26
C ASN A 86 -1.54 3.92 13.66
N ASN A 87 -0.82 3.31 12.70
CA ASN A 87 -0.01 2.13 12.98
C ASN A 87 1.10 2.43 14.00
N ALA A 88 1.81 3.56 13.85
CA ALA A 88 2.86 3.96 14.78
C ALA A 88 2.30 4.32 16.17
N ALA A 89 1.28 5.18 16.23
CA ALA A 89 0.69 5.65 17.49
C ALA A 89 0.17 4.52 18.39
N ARG A 90 -0.25 3.39 17.81
CA ARG A 90 -0.70 2.20 18.55
C ARG A 90 0.40 1.47 19.30
N THR A 91 1.66 1.67 18.91
CA THR A 91 2.82 1.08 19.59
C THR A 91 3.28 1.87 20.81
N TYR A 92 2.78 3.10 20.95
CA TYR A 92 3.15 4.02 22.03
C TYR A 92 2.25 3.84 23.25
N ASN A 93 2.79 4.13 24.43
CA ASN A 93 2.07 4.08 25.69
C ASN A 93 1.21 5.33 25.90
N ASP A 94 1.58 6.44 25.24
CA ASP A 94 0.86 7.71 25.32
C ASP A 94 -0.59 7.62 24.79
N SER A 95 -1.43 8.55 25.29
CA SER A 95 -2.78 8.75 24.77
C SER A 95 -2.75 9.04 23.27
N LYS A 96 -3.58 8.32 22.52
CA LYS A 96 -3.67 8.42 21.06
C LYS A 96 -4.12 9.80 20.61
N GLU A 97 -5.09 10.39 21.33
CA GLU A 97 -5.49 11.79 21.12
C GLU A 97 -4.31 12.74 21.28
N SER A 98 -3.50 12.53 22.31
CA SER A 98 -2.33 13.37 22.56
C SER A 98 -1.25 13.24 21.47
N ILE A 99 -1.01 12.02 20.99
CA ILE A 99 -0.08 11.75 19.88
C ILE A 99 -0.56 12.44 18.59
N PHE A 100 -1.85 12.33 18.26
CA PHE A 100 -2.40 12.98 17.06
C PHE A 100 -2.40 14.50 17.16
N ASN A 101 -2.63 15.07 18.35
CA ASN A 101 -2.49 16.51 18.58
C ASN A 101 -1.05 16.99 18.33
N ILE A 102 -0.04 16.17 18.65
CA ILE A 102 1.36 16.47 18.32
C ILE A 102 1.56 16.52 16.80
N TYR A 103 1.10 15.50 16.07
CA TYR A 103 1.22 15.46 14.61
C TYR A 103 0.57 16.68 13.95
N ILE A 104 -0.65 17.02 14.36
CA ILE A 104 -1.39 18.19 13.86
C ILE A 104 -0.66 19.49 14.21
N THR A 105 -0.19 19.63 15.45
CA THR A 105 0.58 20.81 15.89
C THR A 105 1.84 20.98 15.05
N TYR A 106 2.57 19.90 14.80
CA TYR A 106 3.76 19.91 13.95
C TYR A 106 3.44 20.35 12.52
N MET A 107 2.42 19.77 11.89
CA MET A 107 2.01 20.13 10.52
C MET A 107 1.59 21.60 10.39
N ASN A 108 0.86 22.13 11.38
CA ASN A 108 0.37 23.51 11.35
C ASN A 108 1.49 24.56 11.47
N ARG A 109 2.66 24.21 11.99
CA ARG A 109 3.82 25.12 12.03
C ARG A 109 4.41 25.39 10.66
N ASN A 110 4.30 24.43 9.75
CA ASN A 110 4.73 24.56 8.37
C ASN A 110 3.60 25.17 7.53
N SER A 111 3.13 26.35 7.96
CA SER A 111 1.96 27.03 7.39
C SER A 111 2.10 27.45 5.94
N ASP A 112 3.26 27.27 5.31
CA ASP A 112 3.45 27.60 3.89
C ASP A 112 3.32 26.37 2.99
N ASN A 113 3.36 25.16 3.56
CA ASN A 113 3.19 23.92 2.80
C ASN A 113 1.70 23.62 2.56
N THR A 114 1.27 23.75 1.30
CA THR A 114 -0.14 23.58 0.90
C THR A 114 -0.63 22.14 1.07
N ILE A 115 0.24 21.15 0.84
CA ILE A 115 -0.08 19.72 0.97
C ILE A 115 -0.24 19.35 2.45
N MET A 116 0.57 19.92 3.35
CA MET A 116 0.37 19.75 4.78
C MET A 116 -1.00 20.27 5.22
N LYS A 117 -1.35 21.50 4.82
CA LYS A 117 -2.68 22.07 5.11
C LYS A 117 -3.81 21.19 4.57
N LEU A 118 -3.64 20.66 3.36
CA LEU A 118 -4.59 19.73 2.75
C LEU A 118 -4.79 18.48 3.62
N CYS A 119 -3.72 17.93 4.19
CA CYS A 119 -3.80 16.68 4.95
C CYS A 119 -4.23 16.84 6.41
N VAL A 120 -4.02 17.99 7.05
CA VAL A 120 -4.37 18.21 8.48
C VAL A 120 -5.79 17.71 8.85
N PRO A 121 -6.87 18.01 8.09
CA PRO A 121 -8.21 17.53 8.41
C PRO A 121 -8.38 16.00 8.39
N ASN A 122 -7.50 15.29 7.70
CA ASN A 122 -7.54 13.83 7.55
C ASN A 122 -6.70 13.11 8.62
N ILE A 123 -5.82 13.83 9.34
CA ILE A 123 -4.96 13.24 10.38
C ILE A 123 -5.77 13.06 11.66
N LYS A 124 -6.31 11.85 11.84
CA LYS A 124 -7.15 11.48 12.98
C LYS A 124 -6.93 10.04 13.39
N PHE A 125 -6.99 9.80 14.70
CA PHE A 125 -6.95 8.45 15.22
C PHE A 125 -8.17 7.65 14.74
N MET A 126 -7.92 6.46 14.19
CA MET A 126 -8.94 5.55 13.71
C MET A 126 -9.44 4.68 14.86
N GLU A 127 -10.75 4.41 14.88
CA GLU A 127 -11.32 3.40 15.76
C GLU A 127 -10.71 2.02 15.46
N GLN A 128 -10.61 1.15 16.47
CA GLN A 128 -9.90 -0.12 16.41
C GLN A 128 -10.43 -1.04 15.30
N THR A 129 -11.74 -1.24 15.20
CA THR A 129 -12.32 -2.14 14.20
C THR A 129 -12.06 -1.64 12.78
N LYS A 130 -12.19 -0.33 12.54
CA LYS A 130 -11.86 0.31 11.26
C LYS A 130 -10.38 0.15 10.92
N TYR A 131 -9.49 0.42 11.87
CA TYR A 131 -8.05 0.27 11.67
C TYR A 131 -7.67 -1.18 11.37
N ASP A 132 -8.18 -2.16 12.10
CA ASP A 132 -7.84 -3.57 11.91
C ASP A 132 -8.24 -4.08 10.52
N LYS A 133 -9.35 -3.55 9.99
CA LYS A 133 -9.81 -3.84 8.63
C LYS A 133 -8.83 -3.29 7.59
N ILE A 134 -8.49 -2.00 7.69
CA ILE A 134 -7.52 -1.34 6.80
C ILE A 134 -6.14 -2.01 6.91
N PHE A 135 -5.67 -2.29 8.11
CA PHE A 135 -4.37 -2.91 8.38
C PHE A 135 -4.23 -4.28 7.70
N LYS A 136 -5.25 -5.14 7.78
CA LYS A 136 -5.22 -6.44 7.10
C LYS A 136 -5.19 -6.27 5.57
N LEU A 137 -6.00 -5.37 5.04
CA LEU A 137 -6.02 -5.08 3.60
C LEU A 137 -4.65 -4.57 3.12
N TYR A 138 -4.11 -3.55 3.77
CA TYR A 138 -2.85 -2.92 3.36
C TYR A 138 -1.63 -3.82 3.57
N ASN A 139 -1.62 -4.68 4.59
CA ASN A 139 -0.58 -5.73 4.69
C ASN A 139 -0.64 -6.70 3.51
N SER A 140 -1.84 -7.00 3.01
CA SER A 140 -2.00 -7.83 1.81
C SER A 140 -1.51 -7.09 0.57
N TYR A 141 -1.79 -5.78 0.49
CA TYR A 141 -1.26 -4.92 -0.56
C TYR A 141 0.27 -4.90 -0.55
N GLU A 142 0.92 -4.73 0.60
CA GLU A 142 2.39 -4.74 0.72
C GLU A 142 3.01 -6.03 0.17
N ILE A 143 2.46 -7.20 0.52
CA ILE A 143 2.94 -8.48 -0.01
C ILE A 143 2.84 -8.51 -1.55
N CYS A 144 1.75 -8.00 -2.09
CA CYS A 144 1.55 -7.90 -3.54
C CYS A 144 2.41 -6.84 -4.22
N GLN A 145 2.78 -5.76 -3.52
CA GLN A 145 3.73 -4.78 -4.06
C GLN A 145 5.13 -5.38 -4.18
N LEU A 146 5.55 -6.24 -3.25
CA LEU A 146 6.81 -6.98 -3.41
C LEU A 146 6.80 -7.84 -4.68
N PHE A 147 5.68 -8.46 -5.02
CA PHE A 147 5.50 -9.15 -6.30
C PHE A 147 5.64 -8.17 -7.48
N ASN A 148 4.94 -7.04 -7.47
CA ASN A 148 5.00 -6.05 -8.54
C ASN A 148 6.41 -5.53 -8.80
N SER A 149 7.16 -5.20 -7.74
CA SER A 149 8.56 -4.73 -7.85
C SER A 149 9.51 -5.81 -8.39
N ASN A 150 9.19 -7.09 -8.20
CA ASN A 150 10.04 -8.22 -8.57
C ASN A 150 9.45 -9.09 -9.69
N LYS A 151 8.44 -8.62 -10.41
CA LYS A 151 7.68 -9.43 -11.39
C LYS A 151 8.50 -9.92 -12.59
N TYR A 152 9.75 -9.51 -12.70
CA TYR A 152 10.72 -9.92 -13.73
C TYR A 152 11.91 -10.71 -13.18
N ASN A 153 11.92 -11.00 -11.87
CA ASN A 153 12.96 -11.76 -11.19
C ASN A 153 12.57 -13.25 -11.06
N THR A 154 13.53 -14.13 -10.77
CA THR A 154 13.32 -15.56 -10.52
C THR A 154 12.40 -15.85 -9.33
N THR A 155 12.26 -14.89 -8.41
CA THR A 155 11.36 -14.96 -7.24
C THR A 155 9.93 -14.52 -7.56
N ALA A 156 9.63 -14.05 -8.79
CA ALA A 156 8.31 -13.53 -9.15
C ALA A 156 7.19 -14.52 -8.82
N CYS A 157 7.39 -15.82 -9.07
CA CYS A 157 6.36 -16.82 -8.84
C CYS A 157 6.07 -17.11 -7.37
N SER A 158 7.09 -17.16 -6.50
CA SER A 158 6.84 -17.34 -5.07
C SER A 158 6.14 -16.11 -4.48
N LEU A 159 6.49 -14.91 -4.95
CA LEU A 159 5.83 -13.67 -4.56
C LEU A 159 4.39 -13.58 -5.09
N ALA A 160 4.14 -13.99 -6.33
CA ALA A 160 2.79 -14.05 -6.91
C ALA A 160 1.88 -15.02 -6.13
N LYS A 161 2.38 -16.21 -5.77
CA LYS A 161 1.66 -17.17 -4.91
C LYS A 161 1.39 -16.58 -3.53
N SER A 162 2.35 -15.86 -2.95
CA SER A 162 2.19 -15.20 -1.64
C SER A 162 1.13 -14.10 -1.71
N CYS A 163 1.13 -13.31 -2.78
CA CYS A 163 0.14 -12.27 -3.06
C CYS A 163 -1.28 -12.86 -3.19
N ALA A 164 -1.45 -13.89 -4.02
CA ALA A 164 -2.74 -14.59 -4.15
C ALA A 164 -3.23 -15.19 -2.82
N THR A 165 -2.31 -15.76 -2.03
CA THR A 165 -2.63 -16.28 -0.69
C THR A 165 -3.08 -15.16 0.26
N ALA A 166 -2.43 -14.00 0.22
CA ALA A 166 -2.81 -12.85 1.03
C ALA A 166 -4.22 -12.34 0.66
N TYR A 167 -4.52 -12.21 -0.64
CA TYR A 167 -5.86 -11.87 -1.12
C TYR A 167 -6.93 -12.86 -0.65
N ASN A 168 -6.70 -14.16 -0.84
CA ASN A 168 -7.62 -15.21 -0.41
C ASN A 168 -7.86 -15.19 1.12
N LYS A 169 -6.82 -14.87 1.90
CA LYS A 169 -6.94 -14.72 3.35
C LYS A 169 -7.87 -13.56 3.74
N ILE A 170 -7.86 -12.47 2.98
CA ILE A 170 -8.79 -11.36 3.20
C ILE A 170 -10.23 -11.81 2.94
N LEU A 171 -10.48 -12.51 1.84
CA LEU A 171 -11.83 -13.01 1.51
C LEU A 171 -12.35 -14.04 2.54
N THR A 172 -11.48 -14.90 3.05
CA THR A 172 -11.86 -15.84 4.12
C THR A 172 -12.12 -15.15 5.46
N THR A 173 -11.46 -14.03 5.74
CA THR A 173 -11.67 -13.23 6.95
C THR A 173 -12.98 -12.42 6.86
N TYR A 174 -13.30 -11.89 5.68
CA TYR A 174 -14.47 -11.06 5.43
C TYR A 174 -15.35 -11.73 4.38
N GLN A 175 -16.10 -12.75 4.80
CA GLN A 175 -16.90 -13.57 3.88
C GLN A 175 -18.16 -12.87 3.39
N ASN A 176 -18.79 -12.05 4.25
CA ASN A 176 -20.01 -11.32 3.95
C ASN A 176 -19.85 -9.84 4.31
N PRO A 177 -18.94 -9.10 3.64
CA PRO A 177 -18.83 -7.67 3.85
C PRO A 177 -20.13 -6.98 3.43
N ASP A 178 -20.56 -6.04 4.26
CA ASP A 178 -21.68 -5.11 4.08
C ASP A 178 -21.22 -3.71 3.66
N ASP A 179 -19.93 -3.42 3.81
CA ASP A 179 -19.30 -2.17 3.39
C ASP A 179 -18.97 -2.18 1.89
N LYS A 180 -19.73 -1.34 1.18
CA LYS A 180 -19.60 -1.10 -0.26
C LYS A 180 -18.21 -0.60 -0.67
N ILE A 181 -17.58 0.28 0.09
CA ILE A 181 -16.29 0.88 -0.29
C ILE A 181 -15.19 -0.16 -0.11
N PHE A 182 -15.25 -0.96 0.95
CA PHE A 182 -14.38 -2.12 1.08
C PHE A 182 -14.56 -3.14 -0.05
N CYS A 183 -15.81 -3.43 -0.44
CA CYS A 183 -16.06 -4.27 -1.61
C CYS A 183 -15.40 -3.72 -2.89
N LYS A 184 -15.47 -2.40 -3.13
CA LYS A 184 -14.74 -1.78 -4.24
C LYS A 184 -13.23 -1.97 -4.13
N ALA A 185 -12.65 -1.78 -2.94
CA ALA A 185 -11.23 -1.97 -2.70
C ALA A 185 -10.78 -3.44 -2.93
N LEU A 186 -11.62 -4.41 -2.59
CA LEU A 186 -11.35 -5.83 -2.86
C LEU A 186 -11.41 -6.14 -4.36
N LYS A 187 -12.37 -5.55 -5.09
CA LYS A 187 -12.49 -5.73 -6.53
C LYS A 187 -11.29 -5.12 -7.26
N ASP A 188 -10.95 -3.86 -6.94
CA ASP A 188 -9.75 -3.19 -7.46
C ASP A 188 -8.50 -4.04 -7.18
N PHE A 189 -8.37 -4.60 -5.98
CA PHE A 189 -7.24 -5.44 -5.62
C PHE A 189 -7.14 -6.70 -6.49
N ALA A 190 -8.24 -7.44 -6.69
CA ALA A 190 -8.25 -8.61 -7.56
C ALA A 190 -7.85 -8.29 -9.01
N GLU A 191 -8.45 -7.25 -9.60
CA GLU A 191 -8.17 -6.82 -10.97
C GLU A 191 -6.69 -6.46 -11.15
N ASN A 192 -6.09 -5.81 -10.16
CA ASN A 192 -4.66 -5.47 -10.15
C ASN A 192 -3.74 -6.68 -10.03
N ILE A 193 -4.12 -7.70 -9.25
CA ILE A 193 -3.34 -8.95 -9.14
C ILE A 193 -3.33 -9.66 -10.50
N GLU A 194 -4.50 -9.77 -11.14
CA GLU A 194 -4.65 -10.41 -12.45
C GLU A 194 -3.85 -9.67 -13.53
N GLU A 195 -3.97 -8.34 -13.60
CA GLU A 195 -3.21 -7.49 -14.54
C GLU A 195 -1.69 -7.68 -14.39
N ASN A 196 -1.18 -7.65 -13.16
CA ASN A 196 0.26 -7.80 -12.89
C ASN A 196 0.77 -9.23 -13.16
N TYR A 197 -0.07 -10.24 -12.91
CA TYR A 197 0.26 -11.62 -13.25
C TYR A 197 0.36 -11.83 -14.76
N LEU A 198 -0.63 -11.34 -15.53
CA LEU A 198 -0.65 -11.45 -16.99
C LEU A 198 0.54 -10.73 -17.66
N THR A 199 1.01 -9.63 -17.08
CA THR A 199 2.13 -8.84 -17.61
C THR A 199 3.51 -9.29 -17.11
N SER A 200 3.58 -10.32 -16.25
CA SER A 200 4.85 -10.90 -15.81
C SER A 200 5.54 -11.68 -16.94
N LYS A 201 6.86 -11.53 -17.06
CA LYS A 201 7.67 -12.30 -18.04
C LYS A 201 7.96 -13.73 -17.58
N MET A 202 7.81 -14.01 -16.29
CA MET A 202 8.07 -15.32 -15.73
C MET A 202 6.76 -16.09 -15.65
N GLN A 203 6.49 -16.92 -16.65
CA GLN A 203 5.38 -17.85 -16.58
C GLN A 203 5.67 -18.83 -15.44
N CYS A 204 4.91 -18.72 -14.36
CA CYS A 204 4.92 -19.72 -13.31
C CYS A 204 4.49 -21.04 -13.90
N SER A 205 5.23 -22.12 -13.60
CA SER A 205 5.20 -23.42 -14.27
C SER A 205 3.78 -24.04 -14.35
N GLY A 206 2.94 -23.57 -15.27
CA GLY A 206 1.59 -24.09 -15.53
C GLY A 206 0.54 -23.86 -14.44
N GLU A 207 0.84 -23.16 -13.34
CA GLU A 207 -0.12 -22.93 -12.26
C GLU A 207 -0.80 -21.56 -12.40
N SER A 208 -2.12 -21.53 -12.53
CA SER A 208 -2.90 -20.31 -12.35
C SER A 208 -2.76 -19.80 -10.92
N LEU A 209 -2.81 -18.47 -10.74
CA LEU A 209 -3.06 -17.91 -9.42
C LEU A 209 -4.47 -18.36 -9.01
N ASN A 210 -4.56 -19.29 -8.07
CA ASN A 210 -5.83 -19.78 -7.54
C ASN A 210 -6.46 -18.71 -6.65
N LEU A 211 -7.00 -17.65 -7.27
CA LEU A 211 -7.75 -16.59 -6.58
C LEU A 211 -9.13 -17.12 -6.21
N THR A 212 -9.53 -16.87 -4.97
CA THR A 212 -10.88 -17.19 -4.49
C THR A 212 -11.87 -16.26 -5.17
N SER A 213 -13.05 -16.80 -5.50
CA SER A 213 -14.13 -16.03 -6.11
C SER A 213 -14.52 -14.83 -5.26
N TYR A 214 -14.81 -13.72 -5.93
CA TYR A 214 -15.26 -12.49 -5.30
C TYR A 214 -16.55 -12.73 -4.50
N PRO A 215 -16.71 -12.16 -3.28
CA PRO A 215 -17.87 -12.41 -2.45
C PRO A 215 -19.19 -11.99 -3.12
N GLU A 216 -20.17 -12.88 -3.12
CA GLU A 216 -21.49 -12.63 -3.70
C GLU A 216 -22.20 -11.45 -3.01
N SER A 217 -22.01 -11.27 -1.70
CA SER A 217 -22.54 -10.12 -0.96
C SER A 217 -22.02 -8.80 -1.53
N CYS A 218 -20.75 -8.75 -1.93
CA CYS A 218 -20.18 -7.57 -2.58
C CYS A 218 -20.78 -7.33 -3.96
N THR A 219 -20.98 -8.37 -4.77
CA THR A 219 -21.64 -8.25 -6.07
C THR A 219 -23.03 -7.60 -5.92
N GLN A 220 -23.84 -8.12 -4.99
CA GLN A 220 -25.18 -7.60 -4.72
C GLN A 220 -25.17 -6.15 -4.23
N LEU A 221 -24.23 -5.79 -3.34
CA LEU A 221 -24.08 -4.41 -2.86
C LEU A 221 -23.74 -3.43 -3.98
N LEU A 222 -22.87 -3.82 -4.91
CA LEU A 222 -22.45 -2.97 -6.02
C LEU A 222 -23.56 -2.82 -7.08
N GLU A 223 -24.27 -3.89 -7.42
CA GLU A 223 -25.40 -3.83 -8.36
C GLU A 223 -26.57 -2.96 -7.87
N ASN A 224 -26.89 -3.04 -6.57
CA ASN A 224 -27.97 -2.25 -5.98
C ASN A 224 -27.69 -0.75 -6.10
N VAL A 225 -26.42 -0.34 -6.04
CA VAL A 225 -26.01 1.05 -6.19
C VAL A 225 -26.21 1.52 -7.62
N GLU A 226 -25.78 0.73 -8.60
CA GLU A 226 -25.93 1.06 -10.01
C GLU A 226 -27.40 1.23 -10.38
N ARG A 227 -28.27 0.35 -9.86
CA ARG A 227 -29.71 0.42 -10.02
C ARG A 227 -30.32 1.68 -9.36
N SER A 228 -29.88 2.04 -8.16
CA SER A 228 -30.31 3.27 -7.48
C SER A 228 -29.84 4.54 -8.20
N THR A 229 -28.60 4.59 -8.69
CA THR A 229 -28.09 5.73 -9.46
C THR A 229 -28.81 5.89 -10.79
N SER A 230 -29.12 4.79 -11.48
CA SER A 230 -29.88 4.81 -12.73
C SER A 230 -31.32 5.32 -12.53
N SER A 231 -31.96 4.93 -11.42
CA SER A 231 -33.30 5.42 -11.06
C SER A 231 -33.34 6.91 -10.71
N MET A 232 -32.29 7.45 -10.08
CA MET A 232 -32.21 8.89 -9.78
C MET A 232 -31.98 9.72 -11.05
N VAL A 233 -31.14 9.25 -11.98
CA VAL A 233 -30.93 9.90 -13.28
C VAL A 233 -32.22 9.92 -14.12
N GLN A 234 -33.06 8.89 -14.02
CA GLN A 234 -34.39 8.88 -14.66
C GLN A 234 -35.38 9.87 -14.05
N GLN A 235 -35.29 10.15 -12.75
CA GLN A 235 -36.14 11.15 -12.10
C GLN A 235 -35.74 12.60 -12.44
N ASP A 236 -34.45 12.87 -12.61
CA ASP A 236 -33.95 14.20 -12.99
C ASP A 236 -34.28 14.52 -14.46
N GLY A 237 -34.15 13.53 -15.36
CA GLY A 237 -34.54 13.66 -16.77
C GLY A 237 -36.04 13.80 -17.03
N MET A 238 -36.91 13.53 -16.04
CA MET A 238 -38.37 13.75 -16.14
C MET A 238 -38.81 15.16 -15.72
N LEU A 239 -37.95 15.96 -15.07
CA LEU A 239 -38.27 17.31 -14.63
C LEU A 239 -37.91 18.41 -15.65
N GLU A 240 -37.08 18.12 -16.65
CA GLU A 240 -36.73 19.07 -17.73
C GLU A 240 -37.70 19.05 -18.93
N GLY A 241 -38.74 18.21 -18.89
CA GLY A 241 -39.75 18.10 -19.93
C GLY A 241 -40.89 19.13 -19.85
N GLN A 242 -40.65 20.39 -19.41
CA GLN A 242 -41.70 21.41 -19.45
C GLN A 242 -41.18 22.86 -19.49
N VAL A 243 -40.43 23.24 -20.53
CA VAL A 243 -40.32 24.64 -20.95
C VAL A 243 -40.64 24.76 -22.44
N ARG A 244 -41.74 25.48 -22.70
CA ARG A 244 -42.34 25.81 -23.98
C ARG A 244 -41.39 26.67 -24.82
N SER A 245 -41.03 26.19 -26.01
CA SER A 245 -40.32 26.95 -27.03
C SER A 245 -41.27 27.92 -27.73
N GLU A 246 -40.93 29.21 -27.73
CA GLU A 246 -41.45 30.21 -28.68
C GLU A 246 -40.41 30.40 -29.79
N GLU A 247 -40.88 30.24 -31.02
CA GLU A 247 -40.19 30.53 -32.29
C GLU A 247 -40.20 32.06 -32.55
N PRO A 248 -39.21 32.60 -33.28
CA PRO A 248 -39.58 33.10 -34.61
C PRO A 248 -38.51 32.98 -35.71
N SER A 249 -38.94 32.48 -36.86
CA SER A 249 -38.80 32.97 -38.24
C SER A 249 -37.44 33.48 -38.80
N ASP A 250 -36.96 32.70 -39.78
CA ASP A 250 -35.95 32.78 -40.86
C ASP A 250 -35.97 34.08 -41.76
N PRO A 251 -35.13 34.29 -42.83
CA PRO A 251 -34.17 33.38 -43.48
C PRO A 251 -32.82 33.92 -44.05
N GLN A 252 -32.05 32.96 -44.58
CA GLN A 252 -31.25 32.97 -45.83
C GLN A 252 -29.71 33.12 -45.79
N GLY A 253 -29.02 32.10 -46.33
CA GLY A 253 -27.63 32.19 -46.79
C GLY A 253 -26.93 30.84 -47.04
N GLU A 254 -27.13 30.23 -48.22
CA GLU A 254 -26.35 29.08 -48.71
C GLU A 254 -24.89 29.46 -49.01
N LYS A 255 -23.93 28.59 -48.65
CA LYS A 255 -22.83 28.17 -49.56
C LYS A 255 -22.04 26.95 -49.05
N MET A 256 -22.06 25.88 -49.83
CA MET A 256 -21.04 24.82 -49.83
C MET A 256 -19.74 25.32 -50.47
N ILE A 257 -18.58 24.98 -49.90
CA ILE A 257 -17.34 24.73 -50.65
C ILE A 257 -16.62 23.53 -49.99
N GLU A 258 -16.42 22.50 -50.80
CA GLU A 258 -15.56 21.34 -50.62
C GLU A 258 -14.13 21.67 -51.15
N ILE A 259 -13.13 20.87 -50.75
CA ILE A 259 -11.92 20.46 -51.50
C ILE A 259 -10.54 20.74 -50.85
N LEU A 260 -9.87 19.60 -50.59
CA LEU A 260 -8.47 19.17 -50.68
C LEU A 260 -7.39 19.47 -49.64
N ALA A 261 -6.69 18.36 -49.37
CA ALA A 261 -5.38 18.16 -48.79
C ALA A 261 -4.23 18.93 -49.46
N ASP A 262 -3.14 19.11 -48.72
CA ASP A 262 -1.79 18.98 -49.29
C ASP A 262 -0.78 18.51 -48.24
N ASP A 263 0.18 17.74 -48.74
CA ASP A 263 1.37 17.15 -48.14
C ASP A 263 2.35 18.20 -47.59
N THR A 264 3.37 17.76 -46.82
CA THR A 264 4.77 17.63 -47.30
C THR A 264 5.81 17.63 -46.15
N THR A 265 6.70 16.64 -46.20
CA THR A 265 8.15 16.62 -45.86
C THR A 265 8.69 16.49 -44.41
N SER A 266 9.45 15.38 -44.24
CA SER A 266 10.47 15.11 -43.20
C SER A 266 11.73 15.99 -43.32
N PRO A 267 12.61 15.94 -42.30
CA PRO A 267 13.99 15.55 -42.58
C PRO A 267 14.60 14.57 -41.54
N SER A 268 15.80 14.11 -41.89
CA SER A 268 16.50 12.87 -41.55
C SER A 268 17.52 12.94 -40.40
N SER A 269 17.73 11.76 -39.79
CA SER A 269 18.99 11.13 -39.29
C SER A 269 20.03 11.96 -38.50
N PHE A 270 20.31 11.52 -37.27
CA PHE A 270 21.62 11.71 -36.61
C PHE A 270 22.17 10.37 -36.12
N ASP A 271 23.21 9.90 -36.80
CA ASP A 271 24.13 8.86 -36.34
C ASP A 271 24.92 9.37 -35.13
N THR A 272 24.96 8.62 -34.03
CA THR A 272 25.85 8.91 -32.89
C THR A 272 26.59 7.66 -32.44
N THR A 273 27.88 7.64 -32.72
CA THR A 273 28.88 6.69 -32.20
C THR A 273 29.34 7.15 -30.81
N LEU A 274 29.17 6.31 -29.77
CA LEU A 274 29.66 6.57 -28.41
C LEU A 274 30.94 5.76 -28.12
N PRO A 275 32.01 6.37 -27.57
CA PRO A 275 33.15 5.63 -27.06
C PRO A 275 32.90 5.13 -25.63
N ILE A 276 33.04 3.81 -25.45
CA ILE A 276 32.98 3.10 -24.18
C ILE A 276 34.31 3.30 -23.44
N SER A 277 34.32 3.94 -22.27
CA SER A 277 35.23 3.59 -21.17
C SER A 277 34.84 4.28 -19.84
N LEU A 278 35.07 3.55 -18.73
CA LEU A 278 35.05 3.95 -17.31
C LEU A 278 33.80 3.59 -16.47
N PHE A 279 33.56 2.28 -16.27
CA PHE A 279 32.83 1.77 -15.10
C PHE A 279 33.56 0.56 -14.50
N SER A 280 34.55 0.77 -13.63
CA SER A 280 35.10 -0.34 -12.82
C SER A 280 35.32 -0.04 -11.34
N SER A 281 34.91 1.14 -10.82
CA SER A 281 35.11 1.48 -9.40
C SER A 281 33.83 1.45 -8.54
N GLY A 282 32.63 1.40 -9.12
CA GLY A 282 31.37 1.48 -8.36
C GLY A 282 30.91 0.18 -7.70
N ALA A 283 31.26 -0.98 -8.26
CA ALA A 283 30.72 -2.26 -7.83
C ALA A 283 31.26 -2.72 -6.46
N GLY A 284 32.50 -2.34 -6.11
CA GLY A 284 33.13 -2.75 -4.84
C GLY A 284 32.49 -2.10 -3.61
N VAL A 285 32.09 -0.83 -3.73
CA VAL A 285 31.45 -0.07 -2.63
C VAL A 285 30.04 -0.60 -2.35
N LEU A 286 29.30 -0.97 -3.40
CA LEU A 286 27.95 -1.56 -3.30
C LEU A 286 27.93 -2.89 -2.53
N LEU A 287 28.92 -3.77 -2.75
CA LEU A 287 29.02 -5.06 -2.07
C LEU A 287 29.37 -4.92 -0.58
N ILE A 288 30.17 -3.90 -0.24
CA ILE A 288 30.51 -3.59 1.15
C ILE A 288 29.28 -3.05 1.90
N LEU A 289 28.51 -2.14 1.29
CA LEU A 289 27.28 -1.60 1.86
C LEU A 289 26.21 -2.69 2.10
N LEU A 290 26.08 -3.66 1.18
CA LEU A 290 25.21 -4.81 1.39
C LEU A 290 25.66 -5.64 2.59
N SER A 291 26.96 -5.88 2.77
CA SER A 291 27.44 -6.72 3.89
C SER A 291 27.08 -6.15 5.29
N PHE A 292 26.89 -4.84 5.40
CA PHE A 292 26.47 -4.19 6.64
C PHE A 292 24.97 -4.23 6.92
N TYR A 293 24.09 -4.67 5.99
CA TYR A 293 22.64 -4.77 6.27
C TYR A 293 22.34 -5.65 7.50
N LYS A 294 23.23 -6.59 7.81
CA LYS A 294 23.12 -7.52 8.94
C LYS A 294 23.51 -6.90 10.29
N PHE A 295 24.17 -5.73 10.29
CA PHE A 295 24.67 -5.04 11.48
C PHE A 295 24.05 -3.64 11.69
N THR A 296 23.23 -3.17 10.74
CA THR A 296 22.43 -1.95 10.85
C THR A 296 21.15 -2.22 11.66
N PRO A 297 20.58 -1.25 12.40
CA PRO A 297 19.30 -1.39 13.14
C PRO A 297 18.11 -1.93 12.32
N ILE A 298 18.22 -1.86 10.99
CA ILE A 298 17.28 -2.40 9.99
C ILE A 298 17.08 -3.92 10.15
N GLY A 299 18.14 -4.68 10.47
CA GLY A 299 18.06 -6.14 10.61
C GLY A 299 17.25 -6.58 11.83
N GLN A 300 17.30 -5.81 12.93
CA GLN A 300 16.50 -6.07 14.12
C GLN A 300 15.02 -5.72 13.90
N TRP A 301 14.74 -4.64 13.19
CA TRP A 301 13.37 -4.24 12.83
C TRP A 301 12.69 -5.26 11.89
N LEU A 302 13.38 -5.75 10.87
CA LEU A 302 12.88 -6.83 9.99
C LEU A 302 12.66 -8.15 10.76
N LYS A 303 13.51 -8.46 11.73
CA LYS A 303 13.36 -9.66 12.58
C LYS A 303 12.16 -9.55 13.53
N LEU A 304 11.92 -8.38 14.11
CA LEU A 304 10.73 -8.11 14.93
C LEU A 304 9.45 -8.22 14.10
N ARG A 305 9.49 -7.74 12.83
CA ARG A 305 8.37 -7.87 11.90
C ARG A 305 8.07 -9.32 11.51
N THR A 306 9.10 -10.16 11.32
CA THR A 306 8.91 -11.60 11.03
C THR A 306 8.50 -12.42 12.26
N GLN A 307 8.88 -12.02 13.47
CA GLN A 307 8.42 -12.66 14.71
C GLN A 307 6.92 -12.47 14.97
N GLY A 308 6.33 -11.35 14.52
CA GLY A 308 4.87 -11.14 14.51
C GLY A 308 4.12 -12.17 13.64
N PHE A 309 4.79 -12.81 12.68
CA PHE A 309 4.26 -13.91 11.87
C PHE A 309 4.58 -15.30 12.42
N GLY A 310 5.54 -15.43 13.36
CA GLY A 310 6.04 -16.70 13.89
C GLY A 310 5.04 -17.50 14.73
N GLY A 311 3.94 -16.89 15.16
CA GLY A 311 2.84 -17.59 15.84
C GLY A 311 1.96 -18.42 14.89
N ILE A 312 1.99 -18.13 13.58
CA ILE A 312 1.12 -18.77 12.58
C ILE A 312 1.89 -19.81 11.76
N THR A 313 3.21 -19.66 11.59
CA THR A 313 4.04 -20.58 10.78
C THR A 313 4.21 -21.97 11.39
N LYS A 314 4.13 -22.13 12.71
CA LYS A 314 4.34 -23.43 13.38
C LYS A 314 3.37 -24.53 12.91
N ASN A 315 2.16 -24.16 12.49
CA ASN A 315 1.18 -25.14 11.97
C ASN A 315 1.33 -25.45 10.48
N PHE A 316 2.14 -24.69 9.73
CA PHE A 316 2.36 -24.93 8.30
C PHE A 316 3.51 -25.90 8.04
N ASP A 317 4.56 -25.87 8.89
CA ASP A 317 5.67 -26.82 8.80
C ASP A 317 5.23 -28.24 9.16
N GLU A 318 4.36 -28.42 10.17
CA GLU A 318 3.90 -29.75 10.62
C GLU A 318 3.12 -30.52 9.53
N LYS A 319 2.37 -29.83 8.65
CA LYS A 319 1.63 -30.46 7.54
C LYS A 319 2.47 -30.80 6.31
N LEU A 320 3.65 -30.20 6.17
CA LEU A 320 4.58 -30.48 5.06
C LEU A 320 5.46 -31.70 5.34
N TYR A 321 5.70 -32.01 6.63
CA TYR A 321 6.50 -33.17 7.04
C TYR A 321 5.73 -34.50 7.04
N GLU A 322 4.39 -34.52 7.08
CA GLU A 322 3.61 -35.77 7.10
C GLU A 322 3.38 -36.44 5.72
N MET A 323 3.73 -35.78 4.60
CA MET A 323 3.46 -36.30 3.25
C MET A 323 4.64 -37.02 2.56
N GLN A 324 5.77 -37.21 3.24
CA GLN A 324 6.90 -37.95 2.69
C GLN A 324 7.54 -38.82 3.76
N GLN A 325 7.05 -40.04 3.98
CA GLN A 325 7.90 -41.25 4.05
C GLN A 325 7.09 -42.53 3.77
N PRO A 326 7.61 -43.42 2.90
CA PRO A 326 7.11 -44.79 2.74
C PRO A 326 7.57 -45.69 3.89
N THR A 327 6.73 -46.69 4.18
CA THR A 327 6.93 -47.78 5.12
C THR A 327 8.21 -48.59 4.84
N SER A 328 9.13 -48.67 5.79
CA SER A 328 10.02 -49.84 5.95
C SER A 328 10.34 -50.07 7.42
N GLU A 329 10.20 -51.33 7.80
CA GLU A 329 10.19 -51.94 9.13
C GLU A 329 11.62 -52.24 9.65
N TYR A 330 11.77 -52.39 10.97
CA TYR A 330 12.95 -52.80 11.78
C TYR A 330 14.09 -51.75 11.94
N ASP A 331 14.69 -51.49 13.10
CA ASP A 331 14.92 -52.36 14.26
C ASP A 331 15.16 -51.53 15.56
N GLU A 332 14.79 -52.09 16.70
CA GLU A 332 14.98 -51.55 18.05
C GLU A 332 16.46 -51.38 18.44
N ARG A 333 16.80 -50.28 19.12
CA ARG A 333 17.78 -50.34 20.22
C ARG A 333 17.66 -49.19 21.22
N ASN A 334 17.27 -49.55 22.45
CA ASN A 334 17.36 -48.76 23.67
C ASN A 334 18.79 -48.36 24.00
N SER A 335 18.97 -47.14 24.54
CA SER A 335 19.93 -46.89 25.63
C SER A 335 19.55 -45.62 26.40
N GLU A 336 19.27 -45.82 27.68
CA GLU A 336 19.00 -44.84 28.73
C GLU A 336 20.25 -44.02 29.15
N TYR A 337 19.99 -42.97 29.94
CA TYR A 337 20.93 -42.28 30.88
C TYR A 337 22.01 -41.38 30.23
N ASN A 338 22.40 -40.20 30.74
CA ASN A 338 22.32 -39.65 32.09
C ASN A 338 22.51 -38.11 32.04
N GLY A 339 21.87 -37.39 32.95
CA GLY A 339 22.01 -35.94 33.11
C GLY A 339 23.28 -35.51 33.85
N TYR A 340 23.82 -34.32 33.51
CA TYR A 340 24.79 -33.59 34.33
C TYR A 340 24.51 -32.09 34.33
N ASN A 341 24.29 -31.55 35.53
CA ASN A 341 24.28 -30.13 35.88
C ASN A 341 25.71 -29.61 35.99
N ILE A 342 26.01 -28.44 35.42
CA ILE A 342 27.25 -27.70 35.70
C ILE A 342 26.89 -26.29 36.18
N ALA A 343 27.32 -25.99 37.40
CA ALA A 343 27.20 -24.69 38.06
C ALA A 343 28.37 -23.77 37.70
N TYR A 344 28.10 -22.46 37.68
CA TYR A 344 29.06 -21.38 37.46
C TYR A 344 30.02 -21.20 38.65
N ASN A 345 31.27 -20.83 38.36
CA ASN A 345 32.11 -20.08 39.29
C ASN A 345 32.82 -18.95 38.53
N SER A 346 32.62 -17.74 39.02
CA SER A 346 33.31 -16.51 38.62
C SER A 346 34.65 -16.39 39.35
N LEU A 347 35.62 -15.73 38.72
CA LEU A 347 36.77 -15.09 39.36
C LEU A 347 36.87 -13.66 38.85
#